data_AF-A0A7C5HIL9-F1
#
_entry.id   AF-A0A7C5HIL9-F1
#
_cell.length_a   1.000
_cell.length_b   1.000
_cell.length_c   1.000
_cell.angle_alpha   90.00
_cell.angle_beta   90.00
_cell.angle_gamma   90.00
#
_symmetry.space_group_name_H-M   'P 1'
#
loop_
_entity.id
_entity.type
_entity.pdbx_description
1 polymer ?
#
loop_
_entity_poly.entity_id
_entity_poly.type
_entity_poly.pdbx_seq_one_letter_code
_entity_poly.pdbx_strand_id
1 'polypeptide(L)'
;MAHDSRHVFPTLDDRWIVRKSGASRASKIFDKKAEAVAYAKTQALREHTDLYIHGKDGMVIDKPDLKISPRKMSYQVQETPDEDARNAKRQQTAD
;
A
#
# COMPACT_ATOMS: atom_id res chain seq x y z
N MET A 1 -3.15 -5.29 -7.23
CA MET A 1 -1.92 -4.51 -6.95
C MET A 1 -1.62 -4.58 -5.46
N ALA A 2 -0.35 -4.71 -5.06
CA ALA A 2 0.04 -4.50 -3.66
C ALA A 2 -0.14 -3.02 -3.31
N HIS A 3 -0.74 -2.72 -2.16
CA HIS A 3 -0.89 -1.35 -1.70
C HIS A 3 0.48 -0.81 -1.28
N ASP A 4 0.81 0.41 -1.70
CA ASP A 4 2.01 1.09 -1.24
C ASP A 4 1.81 1.48 0.24
N SER A 5 2.76 1.08 1.09
CA SER A 5 2.77 1.41 2.51
C SER A 5 4.19 1.67 3.02
N ARG A 6 4.28 2.41 4.13
CA ARG A 6 5.50 2.66 4.89
C ARG A 6 5.53 1.77 6.12
N HIS A 7 6.69 1.20 6.40
CA HIS A 7 6.90 0.31 7.53
C HIS A 7 8.08 0.81 8.35
N VAL A 8 7.93 0.80 9.67
CA VAL A 8 8.97 1.12 10.65
C VAL A 8 9.31 -0.16 11.41
N PHE A 9 10.58 -0.59 11.37
CA PHE A 9 11.04 -1.80 12.07
C PHE A 9 12.16 -1.48 13.06
N PRO A 10 12.18 -2.12 14.24
CA PRO A 10 13.39 -2.19 15.04
C PRO A 10 14.41 -3.15 14.39
N THR A 11 15.68 -2.89 14.61
CA THR A 11 16.81 -3.75 14.23
C THR A 11 17.38 -4.43 15.46
N LEU A 12 18.28 -5.40 15.25
CA LEU A 12 19.00 -6.07 16.33
C LEU A 12 19.93 -5.11 17.09
N ASP A 13 20.42 -4.05 16.45
CA ASP A 13 21.31 -3.04 17.03
C ASP A 13 20.55 -1.94 17.80
N ASP A 14 19.30 -2.19 18.20
CA ASP A 14 18.38 -1.22 18.83
C ASP A 14 18.09 0.06 18.01
N ARG A 15 18.49 0.08 16.73
CA ARG A 15 18.16 1.13 15.76
C ARG A 15 16.81 0.86 15.09
N TRP A 16 16.29 1.88 14.42
CA TRP A 16 14.99 1.88 13.75
C TRP A 16 15.13 2.18 12.26
N ILE A 17 14.56 1.33 11.43
CA ILE A 17 14.59 1.49 9.97
C ILE A 17 13.21 1.82 9.43
N VAL A 18 13.17 2.62 8.37
CA VAL A 18 11.96 2.91 7.60
C VAL A 18 12.09 2.29 6.22
N ARG A 19 11.07 1.57 5.76
CA ARG A 19 11.08 0.85 4.48
C ARG A 19 9.75 0.98 3.75
N LYS A 20 9.78 0.99 2.41
CA LYS A 20 8.58 0.86 1.57
C LYS A 20 8.13 -0.61 1.52
N SER A 21 6.82 -0.85 1.41
CA SER A 21 6.30 -2.17 1.02
C SER A 21 6.99 -2.65 -0.27
N GLY A 22 7.40 -3.93 -0.28
CA GLY A 22 8.12 -4.55 -1.39
C GLY A 22 9.57 -4.11 -1.60
N ALA A 23 10.09 -3.13 -0.85
CA ALA A 23 11.49 -2.73 -0.97
C ALA A 23 12.40 -3.64 -0.13
N SER A 24 13.53 -4.06 -0.69
CA SER A 24 14.55 -4.81 0.05
C SER A 24 15.42 -3.91 0.93
N ARG A 25 15.58 -2.62 0.56
CA ARG A 25 16.48 -1.67 1.23
C ARG A 25 15.72 -0.72 2.14
N ALA A 26 16.33 -0.38 3.28
CA ALA A 26 15.84 0.70 4.13
C ALA A 26 15.94 2.05 3.41
N SER A 27 14.89 2.86 3.50
CA SER A 27 14.88 4.25 3.04
C SER A 27 15.74 5.12 3.95
N LYS A 28 15.69 4.87 5.27
CA LYS A 28 16.52 5.56 6.27
C LYS A 28 16.61 4.74 7.57
N ILE A 29 17.69 4.95 8.31
CA ILE A 29 17.96 4.36 9.63
C ILE A 29 18.07 5.50 10.65
N PHE A 30 17.57 5.26 11.85
CA PHE A 30 17.55 6.19 12.98
C PHE A 30 17.91 5.46 14.26
N ASP A 31 18.44 6.16 15.25
CA ASP A 31 18.75 5.56 16.55
C ASP A 31 17.51 5.52 17.44
N LYS A 32 16.57 6.46 17.26
CA LYS A 32 15.36 6.59 18.08
C LYS A 32 14.09 6.23 17.30
N LYS A 33 13.19 5.48 17.95
CA LYS A 33 11.85 5.15 17.42
C LYS A 33 11.08 6.40 16.99
N ALA A 34 11.07 7.43 17.83
CA ALA A 34 10.31 8.65 17.59
C ALA A 34 10.72 9.36 16.29
N GLU A 35 12.01 9.40 16.00
CA GLU A 35 12.57 10.02 14.79
C GLU A 35 12.19 9.21 13.54
N ALA A 36 12.29 7.88 13.62
CA ALA A 36 11.88 6.99 12.54
C ALA A 36 10.38 7.12 12.23
N VAL A 37 9.53 7.15 13.27
CA VAL A 37 8.08 7.32 13.13
C VAL A 37 7.75 8.70 12.55
N ALA A 38 8.39 9.77 13.03
CA ALA A 38 8.15 11.11 12.52
C ALA A 38 8.49 11.21 11.02
N TYR A 39 9.66 10.70 10.61
CA TYR A 39 10.06 10.64 9.20
C TYR A 39 9.09 9.79 8.37
N ALA A 40 8.74 8.59 8.86
CA ALA A 40 7.83 7.70 8.15
C ALA A 40 6.44 8.32 7.97
N LYS A 41 5.93 9.07 8.97
CA LYS A 41 4.68 9.84 8.84
C LYS A 41 4.77 10.88 7.74
N THR A 42 5.86 11.65 7.65
CA THR A 42 6.03 12.64 6.58
C THR A 42 6.04 11.98 5.21
N GLN A 43 6.73 10.82 5.08
CA GLN A 43 6.76 10.06 3.83
C GLN A 43 5.40 9.48 3.47
N ALA A 44 4.68 8.92 4.45
CA ALA A 44 3.38 8.32 4.27
C ALA A 44 2.34 9.36 3.79
N LEU A 45 2.33 10.54 4.42
CA LEU A 45 1.49 11.67 4.01
C LEU A 45 1.84 12.16 2.60
N ARG A 46 3.13 12.32 2.29
CA ARG A 46 3.60 12.79 0.98
C ARG A 46 3.24 11.83 -0.16
N GLU A 47 3.27 10.53 0.10
CA GLU A 47 2.98 9.50 -0.89
C GLU A 47 1.53 9.02 -0.86
N HIS A 48 0.73 9.53 0.08
CA HIS A 48 -0.65 9.11 0.32
C HIS A 48 -0.76 7.60 0.59
N THR A 49 0.05 7.10 1.52
CA THR A 49 0.18 5.67 1.84
C THR A 49 0.00 5.41 3.33
N ASP A 50 -0.40 4.19 3.68
CA ASP A 50 -0.51 3.76 5.08
C ASP A 50 0.86 3.69 5.76
N LEU A 51 0.86 3.83 7.09
CA LEU A 51 2.04 3.63 7.95
C LEU A 51 1.79 2.50 8.94
N TYR A 52 2.74 1.57 9.02
CA TYR A 52 2.76 0.46 9.98
C TYR A 52 4.03 0.52 10.83
N ILE A 53 3.88 0.32 12.14
CA ILE A 53 4.99 0.31 13.10
C ILE A 53 5.08 -1.08 13.72
N HIS A 54 6.23 -1.72 13.54
CA HIS A 54 6.48 -3.09 13.99
C HIS A 54 7.18 -3.11 15.36
N GLY A 55 6.94 -4.20 16.09
CA GLY A 55 7.65 -4.61 17.29
C GLY A 55 8.94 -5.36 17.01
N LYS A 56 9.68 -5.69 18.08
CA LYS A 56 10.87 -6.53 18.01
C LYS A 56 10.54 -7.96 17.58
N ASP A 57 9.31 -8.40 17.80
CA ASP A 57 8.71 -9.66 17.36
C ASP A 57 8.25 -9.64 15.89
N GLY A 58 8.36 -8.51 15.20
CA GLY A 58 7.94 -8.33 13.81
C GLY A 58 6.44 -8.07 13.64
N MET A 59 5.64 -8.16 14.71
CA MET A 59 4.21 -7.89 14.66
C MET A 59 3.93 -6.40 14.55
N VAL A 60 2.82 -6.02 13.92
CA VAL A 60 2.38 -4.61 13.91
C VAL A 60 1.88 -4.27 15.31
N ILE A 61 2.55 -3.32 15.95
CA ILE A 61 2.14 -2.80 17.27
C ILE A 61 1.23 -1.58 17.10
N ASP A 62 1.48 -0.76 16.07
CA ASP A 62 0.75 0.48 15.87
C ASP A 62 0.53 0.79 14.38
N LYS A 63 -0.68 1.29 14.09
CA LYS A 63 -1.09 1.83 12.79
C LYS A 63 -1.69 3.21 13.06
N PRO A 64 -0.90 4.29 12.93
CA PRO A 64 -1.44 5.63 13.13
C PRO A 64 -2.50 5.94 12.08
N ASP A 65 -3.63 6.49 12.54
CA ASP A 65 -4.65 7.06 11.66
C ASP A 65 -4.11 8.34 11.03
N LEU A 66 -3.69 8.24 9.77
CA LEU A 66 -3.24 9.38 8.99
C LEU A 66 -4.43 9.89 8.19
N LYS A 67 -4.77 11.18 8.35
CA LYS A 67 -5.80 11.85 7.53
C LYS A 67 -5.30 12.04 6.09
N ILE A 68 -5.20 10.95 5.37
CA ILE A 68 -4.78 10.90 3.97
C ILE A 68 -6.07 10.99 3.17
N SER A 69 -6.26 12.11 2.45
CA SER A 69 -7.30 12.15 1.43
C SER A 69 -7.08 10.98 0.48
N PRO A 70 -8.10 10.12 0.24
CA PRO A 70 -7.90 8.91 -0.53
C PRO A 70 -7.29 9.32 -1.88
N ARG A 71 -6.08 8.85 -2.14
CA ARG A 71 -5.57 8.81 -3.52
C ARG A 71 -6.65 8.06 -4.27
N LYS A 72 -7.33 8.70 -5.23
CA LYS A 72 -8.37 8.03 -6.01
C LYS A 72 -7.79 6.70 -6.48
N MET A 73 -8.19 5.63 -5.84
CA MET A 73 -7.93 4.27 -6.28
C MET A 73 -8.80 4.20 -7.54
N SER A 74 -8.25 4.55 -8.69
CA SER A 74 -8.91 4.31 -9.96
C SER A 74 -9.03 2.80 -10.08
N TYR A 75 -10.14 2.27 -9.56
CA TYR A 75 -10.69 1.02 -10.02
C TYR A 75 -10.99 1.24 -11.49
N GLN A 76 -10.00 0.99 -12.36
CA GLN A 76 -10.31 0.59 -13.72
C GLN A 76 -10.84 -0.84 -13.58
N VAL A 77 -12.13 -0.94 -13.27
CA VAL A 77 -12.92 -2.05 -13.77
C VAL A 77 -12.79 -1.91 -15.28
N GLN A 78 -11.96 -2.77 -15.89
CA GLN A 78 -12.18 -3.08 -17.29
C GLN A 78 -13.54 -3.76 -17.27
N GLU A 79 -14.57 -3.02 -17.64
CA GLU A 79 -15.86 -3.60 -17.98
C GLU A 79 -15.54 -4.62 -19.07
N THR A 80 -15.49 -5.90 -18.70
CA THR A 80 -15.59 -6.96 -19.68
C THR A 80 -16.94 -6.71 -20.33
N PRO A 81 -17.01 -6.38 -21.63
CA PRO A 81 -18.31 -6.24 -22.27
C PRO A 81 -19.03 -7.57 -22.06
N ASP A 82 -20.18 -7.48 -21.39
CA ASP A 82 -21.13 -8.54 -21.16
C ASP A 82 -21.15 -9.50 -22.37
N GLU A 83 -21.01 -10.80 -22.07
CA GLU A 83 -21.11 -11.92 -23.00
C GLU A 83 -22.48 -12.02 -23.72
N ASP A 84 -23.33 -10.99 -23.65
CA ASP A 84 -24.67 -10.99 -24.24
C ASP A 84 -24.68 -10.65 -25.75
N ALA A 85 -23.60 -10.06 -26.29
CA ALA A 85 -23.58 -9.61 -27.69
C ALA A 85 -23.22 -10.71 -28.73
N ARG A 86 -22.84 -11.93 -28.32
CA ARG A 86 -22.44 -12.99 -29.26
C ARG A 86 -23.55 -13.95 -29.67
N ASN A 87 -24.72 -13.95 -29.02
CA ASN A 87 -25.81 -14.87 -29.39
C ASN A 87 -26.92 -14.24 -30.24
N ALA A 88 -26.92 -12.92 -30.48
CA ALA A 88 -27.98 -12.24 -31.21
C ALA A 88 -27.79 -12.18 -32.75
N LYS A 89 -26.71 -12.73 -33.31
CA LYS A 89 -26.42 -12.66 -34.76
C LYS A 89 -26.39 -13.99 -35.51
N ARG A 90 -27.00 -15.05 -34.94
CA ARG A 90 -27.05 -16.39 -35.58
C ARG A 90 -28.45 -16.92 -35.90
N GLN A 91 -29.49 -16.12 -35.70
CA GLN A 91 -30.87 -16.50 -36.05
C GLN A 91 -31.57 -15.39 -36.82
N GLN A 92 -31.10 -15.13 -38.05
CA GLN A 92 -31.84 -14.37 -39.07
C GLN A 92 -31.14 -14.58 -40.43
N THR A 93 -31.03 -15.84 -40.84
CA THR A 93 -30.84 -16.30 -42.23
C THR A 93 -31.26 -17.76 -42.28
N ALA A 94 -32.57 -18.01 -42.23
CA ALA A 94 -33.18 -19.27 -42.62
C ALA A 94 -34.66 -18.98 -42.93
N ASP A 95 -35.01 -19.23 -44.18
CA ASP A 95 -36.28 -19.01 -44.89
C ASP A 95 -36.62 -17.57 -45.29
#